data_AF-F2IXA0-F1
#
_entry.id   AF-F2IXA0-F1
#
_cell.length_a   1.000
_cell.length_b   1.000
_cell.length_c   1.000
_cell.angle_alpha   90.00
_cell.angle_beta   90.00
_cell.angle_gamma   90.00
#
_symmetry.space_group_name_H-M   'P 1'
#
loop_
_entity.id
_entity.type
_entity.pdbx_description
1 polymer ?
#
loop_
_entity_poly.entity_id
_entity_poly.type
_entity_poly.pdbx_seq_one_letter_code
_entity_poly.pdbx_strand_id
1 'polypeptide(L)' 'MSKVAEVKSPDALDSELATDSLKRMIYFTRREAEKDGRTFCAYLLDLAMSALDEDSEAINAALKAKLTPLGGKIAN' A
#
# COMPACT_ATOMS: atom_id res chain seq x y z
N MET A 1 -11.33 -32.04 15.04
CA MET A 1 -10.41 -31.26 14.18
C MET A 1 -10.12 -29.96 14.92
N SER A 2 -8.94 -29.86 15.55
CA SER A 2 -8.57 -28.65 16.30
C SER A 2 -8.07 -27.59 15.32
N LYS A 3 -8.83 -26.49 15.23
CA LYS A 3 -8.39 -25.27 14.54
C LYS A 3 -7.29 -24.65 15.40
N VAL A 4 -6.03 -24.83 15.00
CA VAL A 4 -4.90 -24.17 15.65
C VAL A 4 -5.07 -22.69 15.34
N ALA A 5 -5.38 -21.89 16.36
CA ALA A 5 -5.31 -20.44 16.27
C ALA A 5 -3.84 -20.11 16.02
N GLU A 6 -3.55 -19.60 14.83
CA GLU A 6 -2.25 -19.09 14.46
C GLU A 6 -1.91 -17.94 15.41
N VAL A 7 -1.02 -18.20 16.38
CA VAL A 7 -0.59 -17.20 17.34
C VAL A 7 0.35 -16.25 16.60
N LYS A 8 -0.17 -15.12 16.14
CA LYS A 8 0.64 -14.03 15.57
C LYS A 8 1.66 -13.56 16.60
N SER A 9 2.92 -13.43 16.17
CA SER A 9 3.98 -12.86 16.99
C SER A 9 3.63 -11.42 17.40
N PRO A 10 4.10 -10.94 18.57
CA PRO A 10 3.87 -9.57 19.02
C PRO A 10 4.21 -8.51 17.97
N ASP A 11 5.33 -8.71 17.24
CA ASP A 11 5.77 -7.80 16.16
C ASP A 11 4.76 -7.73 14.99
N ALA A 12 4.05 -8.81 14.70
CA ALA A 12 3.02 -8.83 13.65
C ALA A 12 1.75 -8.07 14.08
N LEU A 13 1.42 -8.10 15.38
CA LEU A 13 0.28 -7.35 15.93
C LEU A 13 0.56 -5.84 15.95
N ASP A 14 1.79 -5.44 16.27
CA ASP A 14 2.22 -4.04 16.23
C ASP A 14 2.25 -3.50 14.78
N SER A 15 2.66 -4.33 13.82
CA SER A 15 2.63 -3.97 12.39
C SER A 15 1.21 -3.78 11.84
N GLU A 16 0.25 -4.61 12.28
CA GLU A 16 -1.17 -4.47 11.89
C GLU A 16 -1.80 -3.21 12.48
N LEU A 17 -1.52 -2.92 13.76
CA LEU A 17 -1.96 -1.68 14.42
C LEU A 17 -1.37 -0.43 13.77
N ALA A 18 -0.09 -0.49 13.36
CA ALA A 18 0.56 0.60 12.63
C ALA A 18 -0.09 0.82 11.25
N THR A 19 -0.42 -0.26 10.55
CA THR A 19 -1.08 -0.21 9.23
C THR A 19 -2.47 0.39 9.34
N ASP A 20 -3.27 -0.03 10.31
CA ASP A 20 -4.60 0.52 10.56
C ASP A 20 -4.54 2.01 10.94
N SER A 21 -3.55 2.38 11.75
CA SER A 21 -3.32 3.79 12.11
C SER A 21 -2.96 4.64 10.89
N LEU A 22 -2.14 4.11 9.98
CA LEU A 22 -1.78 4.76 8.73
C LEU A 22 -2.99 4.91 7.80
N LYS A 23 -3.81 3.86 7.63
CA LYS A 23 -5.06 3.93 6.85
C LYS A 23 -5.98 5.03 7.40
N ARG A 24 -6.15 5.12 8.72
CA ARG A 24 -6.96 6.19 9.35
C ARG A 24 -6.39 7.58 9.05
N MET A 25 -5.07 7.78 9.15
CA MET A 25 -4.46 9.06 8.80
C MET A 25 -4.70 9.43 7.33
N ILE A 26 -4.50 8.50 6.40
CA ILE A 26 -4.71 8.74 4.97
C ILE A 26 -6.16 9.12 4.71
N TYR A 27 -7.12 8.43 5.33
CA TYR A 27 -8.54 8.75 5.23
C TYR A 27 -8.85 10.20 5.66
N PHE A 28 -8.42 10.60 6.86
CA PHE A 28 -8.70 11.96 7.36
C PHE A 28 -7.99 13.03 6.52
N THR A 29 -6.75 12.76 6.11
CA THR A 29 -5.99 13.68 5.25
C THR A 29 -6.66 13.84 3.88
N ARG A 30 -7.23 12.77 3.32
CA ARG A 30 -7.97 12.82 2.06
C ARG A 30 -9.18 13.73 2.19
N ARG A 31 -9.95 13.60 3.27
CA ARG A 31 -11.13 14.45 3.52
C ARG A 31 -10.78 15.93 3.67
N GLU A 32 -9.68 16.26 4.35
CA GLU A 32 -9.22 17.66 4.41
C GLU A 32 -8.74 18.16 3.04
N ALA A 33 -8.05 17.33 2.25
CA ALA A 33 -7.66 17.67 0.88
C ALA A 33 -8.87 17.91 -0.03
N GLU A 34 -9.93 17.10 0.08
CA GLU A 34 -11.20 17.27 -0.63
C GLU A 34 -11.88 18.60 -0.24
N LYS A 35 -11.95 18.88 1.07
CA LYS A 35 -12.51 20.12 1.62
C LYS A 35 -11.77 21.37 1.14
N ASP A 36 -10.45 21.29 1.03
CA ASP A 36 -9.59 22.36 0.52
C ASP A 36 -9.61 22.49 -1.02
N GLY A 37 -10.34 21.62 -1.74
CA GLY A 37 -10.34 21.60 -3.21
C GLY A 37 -9.01 21.14 -3.82
N ARG A 38 -8.15 20.48 -3.05
CA ARG A 38 -6.85 19.95 -3.51
C ARG A 38 -7.05 18.58 -4.16
N THR A 39 -7.72 18.57 -5.31
CA THR A 39 -8.13 17.34 -6.01
C THR A 39 -6.97 16.38 -6.28
N PHE A 40 -5.81 16.89 -6.68
CA PHE A 40 -4.62 16.06 -6.90
C PHE A 40 -4.15 15.36 -5.62
N CYS A 41 -4.14 16.08 -4.49
CA CYS A 41 -3.74 15.50 -3.21
C CYS A 41 -4.72 14.44 -2.73
N ALA A 42 -6.03 14.69 -2.87
CA ALA A 42 -7.06 13.72 -2.54
C ALA A 42 -6.93 12.45 -3.38
N TYR A 43 -6.69 12.59 -4.69
CA TYR A 43 -6.45 11.48 -5.60
C TYR A 43 -5.20 10.65 -5.21
N LEU A 44 -4.10 11.32 -4.88
CA LEU A 44 -2.87 10.65 -4.44
C LEU A 44 -3.08 9.84 -3.14
N LEU A 45 -3.85 10.39 -2.21
CA LEU A 45 -4.18 9.71 -0.95
C LEU A 45 -5.11 8.52 -1.17
N ASP A 46 -5.99 8.59 -2.17
CA ASP A 46 -6.84 7.47 -2.57
C ASP A 46 -6.00 6.31 -3.13
N LEU A 47 -5.04 6.61 -4.02
CA LEU A 47 -4.07 5.62 -4.52
C LEU A 47 -3.25 5.00 -3.39
N ALA A 48 -2.81 5.80 -2.42
CA ALA A 48 -2.07 5.32 -1.26
C ALA A 48 -2.91 4.37 -0.40
N MET A 49 -4.21 4.63 -0.25
CA MET A 49 -5.12 3.71 0.45
C MET A 49 -5.25 2.38 -0.29
N SER A 50 -5.48 2.41 -1.61
CA SER A 50 -5.57 1.18 -2.43
C SER A 50 -4.30 0.34 -2.33
N ALA A 51 -3.12 0.98 -2.35
CA ALA A 51 -1.84 0.30 -2.23
C ALA A 51 -1.61 -0.38 -0.85
N LEU A 52 -2.33 0.05 0.19
CA LEU A 52 -2.30 -0.55 1.52
C LEU A 52 -3.38 -1.64 1.73
N ASP A 53 -4.38 -1.71 0.85
CA ASP A 53 -5.45 -2.71 0.88
C ASP A 53 -5.13 -3.92 -0.02
N GLU A 54 -4.40 -3.71 -1.12
CA GLU A 54 -4.01 -4.79 -2.02
C GLU A 54 -2.73 -5.49 -1.53
N ASP A 55 -2.81 -6.82 -1.32
CA ASP A 55 -1.66 -7.71 -1.12
C ASP A 55 -0.57 -7.40 -2.17
N SER A 56 0.42 -6.64 -1.70
CA SER A 56 1.22 -5.72 -2.51
C SER A 56 2.25 -6.41 -3.41
N GLU A 57 2.30 -7.74 -3.45
CA GLU A 57 3.32 -8.45 -4.24
C GLU A 57 3.03 -8.42 -5.73
N ALA A 58 1.78 -8.69 -6.16
CA ALA A 58 1.44 -8.75 -7.57
C ALA A 58 1.50 -7.37 -8.24
N ILE A 59 1.08 -6.33 -7.53
CA ILE A 59 1.03 -4.96 -8.05
C ILE A 59 2.41 -4.31 -7.98
N ASN A 60 3.20 -4.54 -6.92
CA ASN A 60 4.60 -4.11 -6.93
C ASN A 60 5.42 -4.84 -7.99
N ALA A 61 5.16 -6.13 -8.24
CA ALA A 61 5.80 -6.86 -9.34
C ALA A 61 5.44 -6.26 -10.70
N ALA A 62 4.16 -5.90 -10.92
CA ALA A 62 3.71 -5.24 -12.13
C ALA A 62 4.32 -3.83 -12.28
N LEU A 63 4.44 -3.06 -11.20
CA LEU A 63 5.08 -1.75 -11.19
C LEU A 63 6.58 -1.87 -11.52
N LYS A 64 7.29 -2.81 -10.86
CA LYS A 64 8.71 -3.08 -11.13
C LYS A 64 8.94 -3.52 -12.58
N ALA A 65 8.08 -4.37 -13.13
CA ALA A 65 8.17 -4.78 -14.53
C ALA A 65 7.98 -3.61 -15.51
N LYS A 66 7.14 -2.63 -15.19
CA LYS A 66 6.94 -1.43 -16.01
C LYS A 66 8.02 -0.36 -15.83
N LEU A 67 8.66 -0.31 -14.66
CA LEU A 67 9.73 0.63 -14.33
C LEU A 67 11.14 0.11 -14.68
N THR A 68 11.28 -1.18 -15.00
CA THR A 68 12.55 -1.75 -15.44
C THR A 68 12.83 -1.30 -16.88
N PRO A 69 13.92 -0.56 -17.15
CA PRO A 69 14.25 -0.13 -18.51
C PRO A 69 14.48 -1.35 -19.41
N LEU A 70 13.79 -1.39 -20.57
CA LEU A 70 14.10 -2.33 -21.65
C LEU A 70 15.40 -1.90 -22.35
N GLY A 71 16.55 -2.12 -21.72
CA GLY A 71 17.86 -1.81 -22.30
C GLY A 71 18.97 -2.50 -21.50
N GLY A 72 19.69 -3.48 -22.03
CA GLY A 72 19.72 -3.95 -23.39
C GLY A 72 20.36 -5.33 -23.52
N LYS A 73 19.91 -6.06 -24.54
CA LYS A 73 20.78 -6.97 -25.27
C LYS A 73 21.89 -6.10 -25.89
N ILE A 74 23.10 -6.15 -25.34
CA ILE A 74 24.30 -6.03 -26.14
C ILE A 74 24.99 -7.38 -26.09
N ALA A 75 25.09 -7.97 -27.27
CA ALA A 75 25.82 -9.18 -27.54
C ALA A 75 27.26 -9.07 -27.03
N ASN A 76 27.75 -10.15 -26.41
CA ASN A 76 29.10 -10.63 -26.60
C ASN A 76 29.13 -12.14 -26.34
#